data_AF-A0A6M3L4S9-F1
#
_entry.id   AF-A0A6M3L4S9-F1
#
_cell.length_a   1.000
_cell.length_b   1.000
_cell.length_c   1.000
_cell.angle_alpha   90.00
_cell.angle_beta   90.00
_cell.angle_gamma   90.00
#
_symmetry.space_group_name_H-M   'P 1'
#
loop_
_entity.id
_entity.type
_entity.pdbx_description
1 polymer ?
#
loop_
_entity_poly.entity_id
_entity_poly.type
_entity_poly.pdbx_seq_one_letter_code
_entity_poly.pdbx_strand_id
1 'polypeptide(L)'
;MDINEVSSILIDKFPDAPIYLPDLYYKACKVQDIEKFLLWDTASNIKYVAEAFDCDDFAWRLKGNITIKGWSEVPFFVVWTDKHAMCGF
;
A
#
# COMPACT_ATOMS: atom_id res chain seq x y z
N MET A 1 8.52 -6.71 -11.88
CA MET A 1 9.62 -6.99 -10.95
C MET A 1 9.33 -8.34 -10.33
N ASP A 2 10.32 -9.23 -10.31
CA ASP A 2 10.19 -10.49 -9.58
C ASP A 2 10.39 -10.27 -8.07
N ILE A 3 9.95 -11.22 -7.26
CA ILE A 3 10.03 -11.13 -5.81
C ILE A 3 11.46 -10.89 -5.27
N ASN A 4 12.51 -11.42 -5.91
CA ASN A 4 13.87 -11.25 -5.42
C ASN A 4 14.37 -9.82 -5.67
N GLU A 5 14.03 -9.24 -6.82
CA GLU A 5 14.32 -7.83 -7.14
C GLU A 5 13.67 -6.90 -6.10
N VAL A 6 12.38 -7.12 -5.83
CA VAL A 6 11.63 -6.32 -4.84
C VAL A 6 12.19 -6.54 -3.43
N SER A 7 12.45 -7.78 -3.04
CA SER A 7 12.99 -8.12 -1.73
C SER A 7 14.35 -7.47 -1.49
N SER A 8 15.24 -7.48 -2.48
CA SER A 8 16.55 -6.84 -2.41
C SER A 8 16.43 -5.33 -2.16
N ILE A 9 15.56 -4.64 -2.91
CA ILE A 9 15.32 -3.20 -2.74
C ILE A 9 14.75 -2.89 -1.36
N LEU A 10 13.79 -3.69 -0.88
CA LEU A 10 13.15 -3.43 0.40
C LEU A 10 14.08 -3.71 1.59
N ILE A 11 14.86 -4.80 1.54
CA ILE A 11 15.83 -5.12 2.59
C ILE A 11 16.95 -4.07 2.64
N ASP A 12 17.43 -3.60 1.50
CA ASP A 12 18.44 -2.53 1.45
C ASP A 12 17.92 -1.22 2.08
N LYS A 13 16.66 -0.86 1.78
CA LYS A 13 16.04 0.37 2.31
C LYS A 13 15.58 0.26 3.76
N PHE A 14 15.16 -0.93 4.18
CA PHE A 14 14.54 -1.17 5.49
C PHE A 14 15.16 -2.43 6.14
N PRO A 15 16.47 -2.40 6.47
CA PRO A 15 17.21 -3.58 6.90
C PRO A 15 16.70 -4.19 8.21
N ASP A 16 16.11 -3.37 9.07
CA ASP A 16 15.59 -3.79 10.38
C ASP A 16 14.09 -4.14 10.35
N ALA A 17 13.42 -3.94 9.21
CA ALA A 17 11.99 -4.19 9.10
C ALA A 17 11.69 -5.66 8.74
N PRO A 18 10.73 -6.31 9.41
CA PRO A 18 10.22 -7.59 8.96
C PRO A 18 9.40 -7.39 7.66
N ILE A 19 9.93 -7.87 6.54
CA ILE A 19 9.34 -7.71 5.21
C ILE A 19 8.57 -8.98 4.82
N TYR A 20 7.31 -8.82 4.42
CA TYR A 20 6.44 -9.90 3.95
C TYR A 20 5.96 -9.60 2.53
N LEU A 21 6.26 -10.48 1.59
CA LEU A 21 5.89 -10.36 0.18
C LEU A 21 4.93 -11.50 -0.20
N PRO A 22 3.61 -11.22 -0.35
CA PRO A 22 2.62 -12.28 -0.60
C PRO A 22 2.63 -12.81 -2.03
N ASP A 23 3.11 -12.01 -2.99
CA ASP A 23 3.10 -12.34 -4.42
C ASP A 23 4.51 -12.61 -4.96
N LEU A 24 4.58 -13.42 -6.02
CA LEU A 24 5.81 -13.74 -6.75
C LEU A 24 6.23 -12.65 -7.74
N TYR A 25 5.28 -11.83 -8.18
CA TYR A 25 5.48 -10.82 -9.22
C TYR A 25 4.73 -9.54 -8.88
N TYR A 26 5.38 -8.41 -9.10
CA TYR A 26 4.84 -7.07 -8.86
C TYR A 26 4.93 -6.27 -10.16
N LYS A 27 3.81 -5.66 -10.58
CA LYS A 27 3.80 -4.79 -11.75
C LYS A 27 4.51 -3.49 -11.43
N ALA A 28 5.41 -3.02 -12.28
CA ALA A 28 5.86 -1.64 -12.16
C ALA A 28 4.70 -0.70 -12.53
N CYS A 29 4.36 0.23 -11.64
CA CYS A 29 3.39 1.28 -11.94
C CYS A 29 4.08 2.63 -12.05
N LYS A 30 3.46 3.56 -12.77
CA LYS A 30 3.91 4.95 -12.79
C LYS A 30 3.22 5.71 -11.66
N VAL A 31 3.93 6.69 -11.09
CA VAL A 31 3.37 7.59 -10.08
C VAL A 31 2.06 8.23 -10.57
N GLN A 32 1.97 8.58 -11.86
CA GLN A 32 0.76 9.18 -12.44
C GLN A 32 -0.45 8.24 -12.45
N ASP A 33 -0.25 6.93 -12.49
CA ASP A 33 -1.35 5.96 -12.42
C ASP A 33 -1.89 5.86 -10.99
N ILE A 34 -1.00 5.91 -10.00
CA ILE A 34 -1.37 5.99 -8.57
C ILE A 34 -2.14 7.29 -8.29
N GLU A 35 -1.64 8.44 -8.78
CA GLU A 35 -2.32 9.73 -8.61
C GLU A 35 -3.75 9.70 -9.17
N LYS A 36 -3.94 9.11 -10.36
CA LYS A 36 -5.29 8.94 -10.94
C LYS A 36 -6.19 8.05 -10.07
N PHE A 37 -5.66 6.97 -9.52
CA PHE A 37 -6.41 6.11 -8.61
C PHE A 37 -6.81 6.88 -7.34
N LEU A 38 -5.87 7.60 -6.73
CA LEU A 38 -6.12 8.39 -5.52
C LEU A 38 -7.12 9.53 -5.74
N LEU A 39 -7.18 10.10 -6.95
CA LEU A 39 -8.21 11.10 -7.31
C LEU A 39 -9.61 10.49 -7.43
N TRP A 40 -9.71 9.21 -7.81
CA TRP A 40 -10.98 8.48 -7.85
C TRP A 40 -11.40 7.97 -6.47
N ASP A 41 -10.42 7.67 -5.62
CA ASP A 41 -10.64 7.13 -4.29
C ASP A 41 -11.37 8.12 -3.37
N THR A 42 -12.48 7.66 -2.79
CA THR A 42 -13.32 8.48 -1.92
C THR A 42 -12.94 8.40 -0.44
N ALA A 43 -11.90 7.63 -0.07
CA ALA A 43 -11.49 7.53 1.32
C ALA A 43 -11.06 8.89 1.88
N SER A 44 -10.51 9.77 1.03
CA SER A 44 -10.20 11.18 1.36
C SER A 44 -11.38 11.99 1.90
N ASN A 45 -12.62 11.58 1.62
CA ASN A 45 -13.84 12.25 2.11
C ASN A 45 -14.31 11.72 3.48
N ILE A 46 -13.66 10.69 4.02
CA ILE A 46 -14.03 10.10 5.31
C ILE A 46 -13.29 10.86 6.41
N LYS A 47 -14.03 11.22 7.46
CA LYS A 47 -13.45 11.89 8.62
C LYS A 47 -12.70 10.88 9.49
N TYR A 48 -11.47 11.23 9.84
CA TYR A 48 -10.70 10.48 10.84
C TYR A 48 -11.39 10.50 12.21
N VAL A 49 -11.48 9.32 12.83
CA VAL A 49 -11.99 9.14 14.19
C VAL A 49 -11.03 8.22 14.92
N ALA A 50 -10.34 8.72 15.95
CA ALA A 50 -9.40 7.92 16.73
C ALA A 50 -10.04 6.62 17.22
N GLU A 51 -9.34 5.49 17.04
CA GLU A 51 -9.73 4.12 17.44
C GLU A 51 -11.01 3.54 16.78
N ALA A 52 -11.68 4.29 15.90
CA ALA A 52 -12.93 3.84 15.25
C ALA A 52 -12.88 3.94 13.73
N PHE A 53 -12.10 4.88 13.21
CA PHE A 53 -11.77 5.00 11.80
C PHE A 53 -10.44 5.76 11.69
N ASP A 54 -9.37 5.07 12.08
CA ASP A 54 -8.03 5.65 12.18
C ASP A 54 -7.07 5.09 11.12
N CYS A 55 -5.77 5.24 11.35
CA CYS A 55 -4.78 5.16 10.26
C CYS A 55 -4.72 3.78 9.58
N ASP A 56 -4.96 2.71 10.33
CA ASP A 56 -5.03 1.35 9.79
C ASP A 56 -6.33 1.09 9.02
N ASP A 57 -7.47 1.62 9.47
CA ASP A 57 -8.74 1.57 8.74
C ASP A 57 -8.62 2.25 7.37
N PHE A 58 -7.96 3.41 7.30
CA PHE A 58 -7.67 4.07 6.04
C PHE A 58 -6.77 3.21 5.13
N ALA A 59 -5.72 2.60 5.69
CA ALA A 59 -4.83 1.72 4.93
C ALA A 59 -5.55 0.48 4.39
N TRP A 60 -6.40 -0.17 5.20
CA TRP A 60 -7.19 -1.33 4.79
C TRP A 60 -8.27 -0.98 3.79
N ARG A 61 -8.92 0.18 3.94
CA ARG A 61 -9.89 0.66 2.97
C ARG A 61 -9.25 0.92 1.62
N LEU A 62 -8.09 1.59 1.59
CA LEU A 62 -7.36 1.86 0.35
C LEU A 62 -6.91 0.55 -0.31
N LYS A 63 -6.44 -0.42 0.49
CA LYS A 63 -6.14 -1.78 0.02
C LYS A 63 -7.37 -2.45 -0.62
N GLY A 64 -8.54 -2.33 0.00
CA GLY A 64 -9.79 -2.83 -0.58
C GLY A 64 -10.10 -2.19 -1.93
N ASN A 65 -9.96 -0.87 -2.02
CA ASN A 65 -10.28 -0.12 -3.23
C ASN A 65 -9.30 -0.38 -4.38
N ILE A 66 -8.02 -0.66 -4.10
CA ILE A 66 -7.03 -0.99 -5.14
C ILE A 66 -7.12 -2.46 -5.57
N THR A 67 -7.63 -3.35 -4.72
CA THR A 67 -7.80 -4.79 -5.02
C THR A 67 -9.03 -5.06 -5.90
N ILE A 68 -9.26 -4.20 -6.90
CA ILE A 68 -10.31 -4.35 -7.91
C ILE A 68 -9.70 -4.64 -9.28
N LYS A 69 -10.49 -5.24 -10.18
CA LYS A 69 -10.04 -5.57 -11.53
C LYS A 69 -9.50 -4.31 -12.24
N GLY A 70 -8.28 -4.39 -12.76
CA GLY A 70 -7.58 -3.29 -13.45
C GLY A 70 -6.61 -2.49 -12.56
N TRP A 71 -6.77 -2.57 -11.24
CA TRP A 71 -5.86 -1.95 -10.27
C TRP A 71 -5.16 -2.96 -9.37
N SER A 72 -5.70 -4.17 -9.23
CA SER A 72 -5.18 -5.24 -8.34
C SER A 72 -3.77 -5.73 -8.68
N GLU A 73 -3.25 -5.35 -9.85
CA GLU A 73 -1.89 -5.65 -10.29
C GLU A 73 -0.87 -4.57 -9.86
N VAL A 74 -1.33 -3.42 -9.39
CA VAL A 74 -0.48 -2.33 -8.89
C VAL A 74 0.05 -2.72 -7.50
N PRO A 75 1.37 -2.57 -7.25
CA PRO A 75 1.93 -2.84 -5.95
C PRO A 75 1.28 -1.95 -4.89
N PHE A 76 1.00 -2.53 -3.74
CA PHE A 76 0.46 -1.84 -2.60
C PHE A 76 1.08 -2.46 -1.35
N PHE A 77 1.53 -1.62 -0.44
CA PHE A 77 2.11 -2.06 0.83
C PHE A 77 1.50 -1.31 1.99
N VAL A 78 1.50 -1.98 3.15
CA VAL A 78 1.15 -1.37 4.44
C VAL A 78 2.37 -1.50 5.35
N VAL A 79 2.82 -0.37 5.90
CA VAL A 79 3.85 -0.30 6.91
C VAL A 79 3.19 -0.08 8.26
N TRP A 80 3.49 -0.94 9.21
CA TRP A 80 3.04 -0.81 10.59
C TRP A 80 4.20 -0.34 11.45
N THR A 81 3.93 0.66 12.27
CA THR A 81 4.83 1.16 13.31
C THR A 81 4.20 0.91 14.68
N ASP A 82 4.88 1.30 15.75
CA ASP A 82 4.37 1.24 17.12
C ASP A 82 3.13 2.11 17.35
N LYS A 83 2.90 3.13 16.51
CA LYS A 83 1.85 4.15 16.70
C LYS A 83 0.91 4.34 15.52
N HIS A 84 1.31 3.91 14.33
CA HIS A 84 0.60 4.20 13.09
C HIS A 84 0.70 3.06 12.10
N ALA A 85 -0.34 2.89 11.30
CA ALA A 85 -0.28 2.23 10.01
C ALA A 85 -0.18 3.27 8.89
N MET A 86 0.67 2.99 7.92
CA MET A 86 0.86 3.78 6.70
C MET A 86 0.67 2.86 5.50
N CYS A 87 0.19 3.39 4.38
CA CYS A 87 0.14 2.64 3.13
C CYS A 87 0.81 3.39 2.00
N GLY A 88 1.22 2.64 0.98
CA GLY A 88 1.89 3.18 -0.19
C GLY A 88 1.83 2.19 -1.36
N PHE A 89 2.46 2.60 -2.47
CA PHE A 89 2.47 1.90 -3.74
C PHE A 89 3.90 1.78 -4.27
#